data_AF-A0A165H9A7-F1
#
_entry.id   AF-A0A165H9A7-F1
#
_cell.length_a   1.000
_cell.length_b   1.000
_cell.length_c   1.000
_cell.angle_alpha   90.00
_cell.angle_beta   90.00
_cell.angle_gamma   90.00
#
_symmetry.space_group_name_H-M   'P 1'
#
loop_
_entity.id
_entity.type
_entity.pdbx_description
1 polymer ?
#
loop_
_entity_poly.entity_id
_entity_poly.type
_entity_poly.pdbx_seq_one_letter_code
_entity_poly.pdbx_strand_id
1 'polypeptide(L)'
;MFLRQVLRATSRKEFSRLGTRVGRRRLFGSVPPPISPATQRWAYPSSAANVGHDEVSKLASQSLHPLSLSDLVKHGRPPLSAGSLFDSANFSSRLLPVRLAHRIQALRNLPFIVVSNPHISRIYNNYLHSLSTLLPYAERPIKTLEEEIRFTEIMADLVGTHSNTIPILARGFLECRKYISPSEVKRFLDEHLRARIGTRLIAEQHIALHYSSRLHGDPNVLPQKDESSSYIGVIDTALRPEKIIRNCESFVSEICELKYGVRPSLVINGEVDTTFTHVPVHMEYIITELLKNAFRATVEHGNEREPVEVTIAAAPAELLGKGNNQVWTTTDENSMHRELGVDAGSAATASSSSASAGNIQPLPLDHSTPCVTIRIRDRGGGIPPETLPNIWSYSFTTVSEDEPQGSGNPANSGTVGALQTISNAGPGSSLAGLGYGLPLGRAYAEYFGGGIALQSLWGWGTDVYLSLRGVGRIP
;
A
#
# COMPACT_ATOMS: atom_id res chain seq x y z
N MET A 1 -11.84 -5.03 -7.16
CA MET A 1 -12.43 -6.35 -7.49
C MET A 1 -11.92 -6.93 -8.82
N PHE A 2 -11.85 -6.15 -9.91
CA PHE A 2 -11.40 -6.58 -11.24
C PHE A 2 -9.94 -7.09 -11.28
N LEU A 3 -8.97 -6.36 -10.72
CA LEU A 3 -7.56 -6.80 -10.68
C LEU A 3 -7.36 -8.07 -9.81
N ARG A 4 -8.14 -8.22 -8.72
CA ARG A 4 -8.17 -9.45 -7.91
C ARG A 4 -8.78 -10.64 -8.67
N GLN A 5 -9.76 -10.40 -9.55
CA GLN A 5 -10.33 -11.44 -10.42
C GLN A 5 -9.35 -11.84 -11.54
N VAL A 6 -8.65 -10.87 -12.14
CA VAL A 6 -7.64 -11.13 -13.19
C VAL A 6 -6.44 -11.89 -12.63
N LEU A 7 -5.92 -11.50 -11.46
CA LEU A 7 -4.82 -12.21 -10.77
C LEU A 7 -5.24 -13.59 -10.21
N ARG A 8 -6.52 -13.81 -9.89
CA ARG A 8 -7.05 -15.14 -9.53
C ARG A 8 -7.28 -16.04 -10.74
N ALA A 9 -7.58 -15.46 -11.91
CA ALA A 9 -7.82 -16.22 -13.14
C ALA A 9 -6.53 -16.80 -13.74
N THR A 10 -5.40 -16.11 -13.60
CA THR A 10 -4.08 -16.62 -14.03
C THR A 10 -3.63 -17.83 -13.19
N SER A 11 -3.90 -17.83 -11.88
CA SER A 11 -3.58 -18.96 -10.99
C SER A 11 -4.43 -20.23 -11.25
N ARG A 12 -5.64 -20.11 -11.81
CA ARG A 12 -6.53 -21.27 -12.06
C ARG A 12 -6.27 -22.00 -13.38
N LYS A 13 -5.56 -21.40 -14.35
CA LYS A 13 -5.37 -22.00 -15.67
C LYS A 13 -4.37 -23.17 -15.72
N GLU A 14 -3.61 -23.43 -14.65
CA GLU A 14 -2.72 -24.60 -14.58
C GLU A 14 -3.39 -25.91 -14.10
N PHE A 15 -4.62 -25.86 -13.58
CA PHE A 15 -5.26 -27.05 -12.97
C PHE A 15 -6.35 -27.72 -13.82
N SER A 16 -6.66 -27.23 -15.04
CA SER A 16 -7.80 -27.72 -15.82
C SER A 16 -7.47 -28.65 -16.99
N ARG A 17 -6.25 -29.21 -17.06
CA ARG A 17 -5.87 -30.23 -18.06
C ARG A 17 -5.50 -31.54 -17.39
N LEU A 18 -6.45 -32.21 -16.75
CA LEU A 18 -6.49 -33.68 -16.66
C LEU A 18 -7.87 -34.09 -16.12
N GLY A 19 -8.74 -34.62 -16.98
CA GLY A 19 -10.07 -35.01 -16.55
C GLY A 19 -10.86 -35.71 -17.65
N THR A 20 -10.49 -36.96 -17.97
CA THR A 20 -11.35 -37.86 -18.73
C THR A 20 -11.54 -39.17 -17.95
N ARG A 21 -12.82 -39.56 -17.85
CA ARG A 21 -13.47 -40.66 -17.10
C ARG A 21 -12.75 -42.03 -17.10
N VAL A 22 -12.96 -42.82 -16.03
CA VAL A 22 -13.67 -44.14 -16.04
C VAL A 22 -13.59 -44.85 -14.65
N GLY A 23 -14.74 -45.34 -14.17
CA GLY A 23 -14.94 -46.71 -13.66
C GLY A 23 -14.42 -47.16 -12.28
N ARG A 24 -15.35 -47.42 -11.35
CA ARG A 24 -15.18 -48.20 -10.11
C ARG A 24 -14.64 -49.62 -10.34
N ARG A 25 -13.69 -50.08 -9.49
CA ARG A 25 -13.69 -51.42 -8.86
C ARG A 25 -12.73 -51.45 -7.65
N ARG A 26 -13.23 -51.97 -6.52
CA ARG A 26 -12.47 -52.26 -5.28
C ARG A 26 -11.77 -53.61 -5.42
N LEU A 27 -10.50 -53.68 -5.09
CA LEU A 27 -9.82 -54.90 -4.62
C LEU A 27 -8.84 -54.50 -3.51
N PHE A 28 -8.95 -55.19 -2.37
CA PHE A 28 -8.10 -55.05 -1.19
C PHE A 28 -6.73 -55.69 -1.45
N GLY A 29 -5.65 -55.00 -1.08
CA GLY A 29 -4.29 -55.54 -1.08
C GLY A 29 -3.31 -54.58 -0.40
N SER A 30 -2.81 -54.98 0.77
CA SER A 30 -1.60 -54.54 1.50
C SER A 30 -1.11 -53.09 1.33
N VAL A 31 -1.25 -52.29 2.40
CA VAL A 31 -0.71 -50.93 2.56
C VAL A 31 0.81 -50.96 2.77
N PRO A 32 1.64 -50.34 1.91
CA PRO A 32 3.02 -49.98 2.24
C PRO A 32 3.05 -48.67 3.05
N PRO A 33 4.10 -48.43 3.85
CA PRO A 33 4.14 -47.30 4.79
C PRO A 33 4.09 -45.95 4.07
N PRO A 34 3.59 -44.89 4.72
CA PRO A 34 3.48 -43.57 4.11
C PRO A 34 4.88 -43.05 3.76
N ILE A 35 5.08 -42.77 2.47
CA ILE A 35 6.22 -42.01 1.98
C ILE A 35 6.09 -40.60 2.58
N SER A 36 7.01 -40.25 3.48
CA SER A 36 7.15 -38.91 4.01
C SER A 36 7.13 -37.89 2.87
N PRO A 37 6.37 -36.78 2.96
CA PRO A 37 6.46 -35.72 1.97
C PRO A 37 7.91 -35.22 2.03
N ALA A 38 8.66 -35.50 0.96
CA ALA A 38 9.98 -34.94 0.79
C ALA A 38 9.85 -33.43 0.95
N THR A 39 10.43 -32.91 2.02
CA THR A 39 10.73 -31.50 2.18
C THR A 39 11.40 -31.03 0.90
N GLN A 40 10.63 -30.38 0.02
CA GLN A 40 11.19 -29.49 -1.00
C GLN A 40 11.82 -28.34 -0.24
N ARG A 41 13.04 -28.60 0.24
CA ARG A 41 13.99 -27.63 0.69
C ARG A 41 14.21 -26.75 -0.53
N TRP A 42 13.59 -25.58 -0.57
CA TRP A 42 13.88 -24.56 -1.57
C TRP A 42 15.39 -24.40 -1.61
N ALA A 43 16.00 -24.94 -2.66
CA ALA A 43 17.39 -24.67 -2.95
C ALA A 43 17.46 -23.18 -3.27
N TYR A 44 18.40 -22.49 -2.63
CA TYR A 44 18.79 -21.14 -3.03
C TYR A 44 18.92 -21.12 -4.55
N PRO A 45 18.34 -20.12 -5.25
CA PRO A 45 18.67 -19.93 -6.65
C PRO A 45 20.20 -19.86 -6.74
N SER A 46 20.77 -20.66 -7.63
CA SER A 46 22.19 -20.60 -7.94
C SER A 46 22.57 -19.13 -8.20
N SER A 47 23.76 -18.74 -7.73
CA SER A 47 24.37 -17.39 -7.77
C SER A 47 24.55 -16.78 -9.18
N ALA A 48 23.70 -17.09 -10.15
CA ALA A 48 23.74 -16.61 -11.52
C ALA A 48 23.09 -15.22 -11.71
N ALA A 49 22.42 -14.67 -10.69
CA ALA A 49 21.97 -13.28 -10.69
C ALA A 49 23.03 -12.36 -10.06
N ASN A 50 24.24 -12.36 -10.62
CA ASN A 50 25.26 -11.36 -10.26
C ASN A 50 24.89 -10.03 -10.94
N VAL A 51 23.84 -9.37 -10.44
CA VAL A 51 23.72 -7.92 -10.65
C VAL A 51 24.96 -7.32 -9.99
N GLY A 52 25.87 -6.78 -10.80
CA GLY A 52 27.13 -6.26 -10.29
C GLY A 52 26.87 -5.23 -9.20
N HIS A 53 27.65 -5.23 -8.12
CA HIS A 53 27.59 -4.17 -7.11
C HIS A 53 27.68 -2.77 -7.73
N ASP A 54 28.46 -2.66 -8.81
CA ASP A 54 28.63 -1.45 -9.61
C ASP A 54 27.33 -1.01 -10.32
N GLU A 55 26.55 -1.96 -10.85
CA GLU A 55 25.32 -1.68 -11.57
C GLU A 55 24.21 -1.14 -10.66
N VAL A 56 24.05 -1.74 -9.47
CA VAL A 56 23.13 -1.22 -8.46
C VAL A 56 23.51 0.22 -8.07
N SER A 57 24.81 0.48 -7.89
CA SER A 57 25.31 1.79 -7.49
C SER A 57 25.09 2.84 -8.59
N LYS A 58 25.32 2.45 -9.86
CA LYS A 58 25.07 3.28 -11.05
C LYS A 58 23.59 3.60 -11.25
N LEU A 59 22.69 2.66 -11.00
CA LEU A 59 21.24 2.91 -11.10
C LEU A 59 20.74 3.74 -9.91
N ALA A 60 21.26 3.48 -8.70
CA ALA A 60 20.90 4.23 -7.49
C ALA A 60 21.42 5.68 -7.48
N SER A 61 22.42 6.03 -8.30
CA SER A 61 22.88 7.41 -8.45
C SER A 61 21.96 8.26 -9.34
N GLN A 62 21.06 7.64 -10.09
CA GLN A 62 20.09 8.36 -10.92
C GLN A 62 18.97 8.97 -10.08
N SER A 63 18.47 10.12 -10.53
CA SER A 63 17.35 10.82 -9.88
C SER A 63 16.05 10.04 -10.03
N LEU A 64 15.32 9.89 -8.94
CA LEU A 64 13.98 9.29 -8.96
C LEU A 64 12.97 10.26 -9.59
N HIS A 65 12.22 9.81 -10.60
CA HIS A 65 11.08 10.56 -11.13
C HIS A 65 9.90 10.56 -10.14
N PRO A 66 9.45 11.71 -9.61
CA PRO A 66 8.25 11.79 -8.78
C PRO A 66 7.03 11.39 -9.62
N LEU A 67 6.27 10.38 -9.18
CA LEU A 67 5.13 9.88 -9.93
C LEU A 67 3.90 10.75 -9.64
N SER A 68 3.33 11.35 -10.68
CA SER A 68 2.05 12.04 -10.60
C SER A 68 0.89 11.16 -11.10
N LEU A 69 -0.34 11.45 -10.69
CA LEU A 69 -1.52 10.78 -11.28
C LEU A 69 -1.64 11.09 -12.78
N SER A 70 -1.24 12.29 -13.22
CA SER A 70 -1.16 12.65 -14.63
C SER A 70 -0.22 11.75 -15.44
N ASP A 71 0.91 11.34 -14.86
CA ASP A 71 1.84 10.40 -15.51
C ASP A 71 1.19 9.05 -15.82
N LEU A 72 0.22 8.62 -15.01
CA LEU A 72 -0.47 7.35 -15.16
C LEU A 72 -1.61 7.44 -16.20
N VAL A 73 -2.21 8.62 -16.34
CA VAL A 73 -3.35 8.86 -17.24
C VAL A 73 -2.92 9.20 -18.67
N LYS A 74 -1.69 9.71 -18.88
CA LYS A 74 -1.19 10.19 -20.19
C LYS A 74 -1.28 9.19 -21.34
N HIS A 75 -1.31 7.89 -21.04
CA HIS A 75 -1.38 6.84 -22.06
C HIS A 75 -2.78 6.72 -22.69
N GLY A 76 -3.80 7.37 -22.12
CA GLY A 76 -5.15 7.43 -22.65
C GLY A 76 -6.09 6.36 -22.10
N ARG A 77 -7.35 6.44 -22.53
CA ARG A 77 -8.40 5.47 -22.15
C ARG A 77 -8.25 4.18 -22.97
N PRO A 78 -8.31 3.00 -22.34
CA PRO A 78 -8.40 1.74 -23.05
C PRO A 78 -9.65 1.67 -23.97
N PRO A 79 -9.62 0.87 -25.05
CA PRO A 79 -8.49 0.07 -25.50
C PRO A 79 -7.38 0.93 -26.12
N LEU A 80 -6.15 0.66 -25.72
CA LEU A 80 -4.97 1.39 -26.20
C LEU A 80 -4.48 0.86 -27.55
N SER A 81 -3.90 1.76 -28.34
CA SER A 81 -3.13 1.38 -29.52
C SER A 81 -1.86 0.61 -29.12
N ALA A 82 -1.31 -0.21 -30.03
CA ALA A 82 -0.04 -0.90 -29.79
C ALA A 82 1.10 0.07 -29.42
N GLY A 83 1.17 1.24 -30.08
CA GLY A 83 2.14 2.29 -29.76
C GLY A 83 1.99 2.81 -28.32
N SER A 84 0.76 3.11 -27.90
CA SER A 84 0.48 3.59 -26.54
C SER A 84 0.78 2.53 -25.46
N LEU A 85 0.61 1.23 -25.77
CA LEU A 85 1.03 0.13 -24.89
C LEU A 85 2.55 0.04 -24.80
N PHE A 86 3.27 0.18 -25.91
CA PHE A 86 4.74 0.22 -25.92
C PHE A 86 5.25 1.42 -25.12
N ASP A 87 4.62 2.58 -25.23
CA ASP A 87 4.97 3.76 -24.44
C ASP A 87 4.78 3.51 -22.94
N SER A 88 3.70 2.83 -22.54
CA SER A 88 3.44 2.42 -21.15
C SER A 88 4.49 1.42 -20.64
N ALA A 89 4.84 0.43 -21.47
CA ALA A 89 5.87 -0.56 -21.14
C ALA A 89 7.24 0.10 -20.98
N ASN A 90 7.64 0.95 -21.93
CA ASN A 90 8.92 1.68 -21.91
C ASN A 90 8.99 2.76 -20.81
N PHE A 91 7.84 3.32 -20.40
CA PHE A 91 7.78 4.18 -19.22
C PHE A 91 8.10 3.38 -17.95
N SER A 92 7.50 2.20 -17.81
CA SER A 92 7.72 1.31 -16.66
C SER A 92 9.15 0.75 -16.63
N SER A 93 9.68 0.29 -17.76
CA SER A 93 11.02 -0.32 -17.85
C SER A 93 12.15 0.68 -17.57
N ARG A 94 11.95 1.98 -17.81
CA ARG A 94 12.91 3.03 -17.44
C ARG A 94 12.90 3.35 -15.94
N LEU A 95 11.73 3.32 -15.31
CA LEU A 95 11.56 3.80 -13.94
C LEU A 95 11.81 2.73 -12.88
N LEU A 96 11.33 1.50 -13.10
CA LEU A 96 11.35 0.45 -12.09
C LEU A 96 12.77 0.01 -11.70
N PRO A 97 13.72 -0.21 -12.62
CA PRO A 97 15.09 -0.60 -12.26
C PRO A 97 15.77 0.41 -11.33
N VAL A 98 15.64 1.72 -11.62
CA VAL A 98 16.17 2.80 -10.77
C VAL A 98 15.54 2.74 -9.38
N ARG A 99 14.21 2.61 -9.31
CA ARG A 99 13.49 2.51 -8.03
C ARG A 99 13.92 1.28 -7.20
N LEU A 100 14.09 0.13 -7.84
CA LEU A 100 14.56 -1.09 -7.18
C LEU A 100 16.00 -0.95 -6.70
N ALA A 101 16.89 -0.37 -7.50
CA ALA A 101 18.29 -0.11 -7.12
C ALA A 101 18.37 0.79 -5.88
N HIS A 102 17.57 1.87 -5.82
CA HIS A 102 17.44 2.71 -4.63
C HIS A 102 16.98 1.92 -3.38
N ARG A 103 16.09 0.93 -3.53
CA ARG A 103 15.66 0.09 -2.41
C ARG A 103 16.71 -0.91 -1.97
N ILE A 104 17.45 -1.49 -2.91
CA ILE A 104 18.59 -2.37 -2.63
C ILE A 104 19.66 -1.58 -1.86
N GLN A 105 19.99 -0.36 -2.31
CA GLN A 105 20.95 0.50 -1.62
C GLN A 105 20.48 0.89 -0.21
N ALA A 106 19.20 1.24 -0.04
CA ALA A 106 18.64 1.55 1.27
C ALA A 106 18.74 0.35 2.24
N LEU A 107 18.50 -0.87 1.76
CA LEU A 107 18.67 -2.09 2.56
C LEU A 107 20.15 -2.34 2.91
N ARG A 108 21.09 -2.09 1.98
CA ARG A 108 22.54 -2.22 2.24
C ARG A 108 23.06 -1.23 3.27
N ASN A 109 22.42 -0.07 3.39
CA ASN A 109 22.80 0.99 4.34
C ASN A 109 22.28 0.73 5.77
N LEU A 110 21.48 -0.31 6.01
CA LEU A 110 21.09 -0.71 7.35
C LEU A 110 22.26 -1.35 8.10
N PRO A 111 22.27 -1.33 9.46
CA PRO A 111 23.29 -2.01 10.24
C PRO A 111 23.41 -3.49 9.85
N PHE A 112 24.63 -4.02 9.78
CA PHE A 112 24.90 -5.38 9.31
C PHE A 112 24.07 -6.46 10.04
N ILE A 113 23.90 -6.30 11.35
CA ILE A 113 23.09 -7.19 12.19
C ILE A 113 21.61 -7.20 11.80
N VAL A 114 21.08 -6.07 11.29
CA VAL A 114 19.70 -5.95 10.80
C VAL A 114 19.57 -6.59 9.42
N VAL A 115 20.52 -6.35 8.51
CA VAL A 115 20.51 -6.95 7.16
C VAL A 115 20.66 -8.47 7.20
N SER A 116 21.41 -8.97 8.17
CA SER A 116 21.64 -10.41 8.39
C SER A 116 20.40 -11.14 8.92
N ASN A 117 19.37 -10.42 9.36
CA ASN A 117 18.10 -11.03 9.74
C ASN A 117 17.49 -11.78 8.54
N PRO A 118 17.04 -13.04 8.69
CA PRO A 118 16.50 -13.84 7.59
C PRO A 118 15.33 -13.18 6.84
N HIS A 119 14.49 -12.42 7.54
CA HIS A 119 13.36 -11.73 6.93
C HIS A 119 13.80 -10.53 6.10
N ILE A 120 14.73 -9.72 6.60
CA ILE A 120 15.27 -8.56 5.87
C ILE A 120 16.10 -9.03 4.67
N SER A 121 16.94 -10.06 4.86
CA SER A 121 17.73 -10.68 3.79
C SER A 121 16.85 -11.27 2.68
N ARG A 122 15.71 -11.90 3.03
CA ARG A 122 14.74 -12.36 2.03
C ARG A 122 14.20 -11.20 1.19
N ILE A 123 13.85 -10.07 1.81
CA ILE A 123 13.38 -8.90 1.07
C ILE A 123 14.48 -8.34 0.16
N TYR A 124 15.71 -8.27 0.65
CA TYR A 124 16.87 -7.88 -0.16
C TYR A 124 17.04 -8.78 -1.41
N ASN A 125 16.97 -10.10 -1.23
CA ASN A 125 17.08 -11.06 -2.34
C ASN A 125 15.92 -10.95 -3.32
N ASN A 126 14.70 -10.71 -2.85
CA ASN A 126 13.54 -10.45 -3.71
C ASN A 126 13.76 -9.20 -4.58
N TYR A 127 14.30 -8.11 -4.01
CA TYR A 127 14.63 -6.91 -4.78
C TYR A 127 15.74 -7.15 -5.81
N LEU A 128 16.79 -7.89 -5.45
CA LEU A 128 17.85 -8.27 -6.40
C LEU A 128 17.32 -9.10 -7.55
N HIS A 129 16.50 -10.11 -7.24
CA HIS A 129 15.88 -10.96 -8.25
C HIS A 129 15.01 -10.12 -9.20
N SER A 130 14.11 -9.31 -8.65
CA SER A 130 13.27 -8.40 -9.43
C SER A 130 14.05 -7.39 -10.27
N LEU A 131 15.20 -6.90 -9.80
CA LEU A 131 16.05 -6.04 -10.61
C LEU A 131 16.65 -6.83 -11.76
N SER A 132 17.23 -8.01 -11.48
CA SER A 132 17.88 -8.86 -12.49
C SER A 132 16.94 -9.25 -13.64
N THR A 133 15.65 -9.46 -13.35
CA THR A 133 14.66 -9.80 -14.38
C THR A 133 14.25 -8.60 -15.24
N LEU A 134 14.44 -7.37 -14.75
CA LEU A 134 14.07 -6.14 -15.45
C LEU A 134 15.20 -5.49 -16.24
N LEU A 135 16.46 -5.72 -15.88
CA LEU A 135 17.62 -5.16 -16.57
C LEU A 135 17.58 -5.40 -18.10
N PRO A 136 17.23 -6.59 -18.62
CA PRO A 136 17.19 -6.83 -20.07
C PRO A 136 16.16 -5.98 -20.82
N TYR A 137 15.19 -5.38 -20.13
CA TYR A 137 14.16 -4.49 -20.68
C TYR A 137 14.45 -3.01 -20.41
N ALA A 138 15.41 -2.73 -19.53
CA ALA A 138 15.90 -1.37 -19.26
C ALA A 138 16.89 -0.92 -20.34
N GLU A 139 17.70 -1.85 -20.87
CA GLU A 139 18.73 -1.58 -21.86
C GLU A 139 18.19 -1.39 -23.29
N ARG A 140 17.03 -1.99 -23.58
CA ARG A 140 16.42 -1.97 -24.92
C ARG A 140 14.95 -1.59 -24.86
N PRO A 141 14.48 -0.69 -25.75
CA PRO A 141 13.08 -0.35 -25.80
C PRO A 141 12.24 -1.51 -26.34
N ILE A 142 11.08 -1.72 -25.73
CA ILE A 142 10.06 -2.69 -26.15
C ILE A 142 9.39 -2.16 -27.41
N LYS A 143 9.42 -2.94 -28.50
CA LYS A 143 8.87 -2.54 -29.80
C LYS A 143 7.86 -3.53 -30.38
N THR A 144 7.82 -4.75 -29.87
CA THR A 144 6.91 -5.80 -30.38
C THR A 144 5.86 -6.18 -29.35
N LEU A 145 4.75 -6.72 -29.85
CA LEU A 145 3.65 -7.16 -29.01
C LEU A 145 4.07 -8.36 -28.13
N GLU A 146 4.93 -9.24 -28.64
CA GLU A 146 5.45 -10.41 -27.93
C GLU A 146 6.41 -10.02 -26.81
N GLU A 147 7.19 -8.95 -26.99
CA GLU A 147 8.01 -8.37 -25.93
C GLU A 147 7.15 -7.73 -24.84
N GLU A 148 6.09 -7.03 -25.23
CA GLU A 148 5.16 -6.37 -24.32
C GLU A 148 4.37 -7.39 -23.46
N ILE A 149 3.94 -8.53 -24.02
CA ILE A 149 3.32 -9.64 -23.25
C ILE A 149 4.29 -10.15 -22.19
N ARG A 150 5.51 -10.49 -22.61
CA ARG A 150 6.53 -11.03 -21.69
C ARG A 150 6.89 -10.02 -20.61
N PHE A 151 6.98 -8.75 -20.96
CA PHE A 151 7.20 -7.68 -19.98
C PHE A 151 6.04 -7.58 -18.99
N THR A 152 4.79 -7.69 -19.45
CA THR A 152 3.60 -7.70 -18.58
C THR A 152 3.62 -8.88 -17.60
N GLU A 153 4.04 -10.07 -18.03
CA GLU A 153 4.20 -11.24 -17.16
C GLU A 153 5.26 -10.99 -16.07
N ILE A 154 6.38 -10.36 -16.42
CA ILE A 154 7.42 -9.98 -15.45
C ILE A 154 6.91 -8.91 -14.46
N MET A 155 6.09 -7.95 -14.92
CA MET A 155 5.42 -6.99 -14.04
C MET A 155 4.49 -7.70 -13.05
N ALA A 156 3.73 -8.70 -13.50
CA ALA A 156 2.84 -9.47 -12.64
C ALA A 156 3.64 -10.26 -11.58
N ASP A 157 4.75 -10.88 -11.97
CA ASP A 157 5.66 -11.56 -11.04
C ASP A 157 6.30 -10.60 -10.03
N LEU A 158 6.72 -9.40 -10.47
CA LEU A 158 7.21 -8.34 -9.59
C LEU A 158 6.18 -7.99 -8.51
N VAL A 159 4.92 -7.73 -8.90
CA VAL A 159 3.85 -7.41 -7.95
C VAL A 159 3.56 -8.58 -7.00
N GLY A 160 3.58 -9.81 -7.51
CA GLY A 160 3.40 -11.04 -6.73
C GLY A 160 4.49 -11.26 -5.69
N THR A 161 5.75 -11.22 -6.11
CA THR A 161 6.95 -11.42 -5.28
C THR A 161 7.02 -10.43 -4.11
N HIS A 162 6.56 -9.19 -4.32
CA HIS A 162 6.57 -8.14 -3.30
C HIS A 162 5.24 -7.96 -2.56
N SER A 163 4.29 -8.89 -2.71
CA SER A 163 2.98 -8.82 -2.03
C SER A 163 3.11 -8.83 -0.51
N ASN A 164 4.00 -9.68 0.02
CA ASN A 164 4.19 -9.91 1.45
C ASN A 164 5.31 -9.06 2.08
N THR A 165 5.84 -8.05 1.40
CA THR A 165 6.99 -7.26 1.90
C THR A 165 6.72 -6.61 3.26
N ILE A 166 5.53 -6.04 3.48
CA ILE A 166 5.17 -5.34 4.74
C ILE A 166 5.23 -6.28 5.97
N PRO A 167 4.48 -7.40 6.02
CA PRO A 167 4.52 -8.28 7.19
C PRO A 167 5.90 -8.91 7.42
N ILE A 168 6.65 -9.17 6.34
CA ILE A 168 8.01 -9.72 6.44
C ILE A 168 8.98 -8.69 7.03
N LEU A 169 8.93 -7.44 6.55
CA LEU A 169 9.73 -6.35 7.11
C LEU A 169 9.37 -6.09 8.57
N ALA A 170 8.08 -6.06 8.89
CA ALA A 170 7.61 -5.85 10.26
C ALA A 170 8.19 -6.90 11.21
N ARG A 171 8.19 -8.18 10.79
CA ARG A 171 8.81 -9.26 11.56
C ARG A 171 10.32 -9.07 11.72
N GLY A 172 11.02 -8.73 10.64
CA GLY A 172 12.47 -8.52 10.69
C GLY A 172 12.88 -7.38 11.63
N PHE A 173 12.19 -6.23 11.55
CA PHE A 173 12.47 -5.10 12.45
C PHE A 173 12.05 -5.37 13.90
N LEU A 174 10.99 -6.16 14.13
CA LEU A 174 10.60 -6.58 15.47
C LEU A 174 11.70 -7.43 16.13
N GLU A 175 12.26 -8.39 15.39
CA GLU A 175 13.37 -9.24 15.86
C GLU A 175 14.66 -8.44 16.09
N CYS A 176 14.87 -7.39 15.28
CA CYS A 176 16.05 -6.52 15.38
C CYS A 176 15.88 -5.31 16.30
N ARG A 177 14.75 -5.15 17.01
CA ARG A 177 14.42 -3.93 17.78
C ARG A 177 15.47 -3.49 18.82
N LYS A 178 16.31 -4.42 19.29
CA LYS A 178 17.39 -4.14 20.25
C LYS A 178 18.66 -3.57 19.60
N TYR A 179 18.76 -3.63 18.28
CA TYR A 179 19.99 -3.36 17.52
C TYR A 179 19.87 -2.18 16.57
N ILE A 180 18.73 -1.51 16.54
CA ILE A 180 18.46 -0.33 15.71
C ILE A 180 17.53 0.60 16.48
N SER A 181 17.76 1.92 16.36
CA SER A 181 16.92 2.88 17.07
C SER A 181 15.50 2.96 16.47
N PRO A 182 14.46 3.22 17.28
CA PRO A 182 13.09 3.37 16.78
C PRO A 182 12.95 4.48 15.71
N SER A 183 13.73 5.57 15.84
CA SER A 183 13.75 6.67 14.87
C SER A 183 14.32 6.25 13.51
N GLU A 184 15.40 5.46 13.49
CA GLU A 184 15.95 4.91 12.25
C GLU A 184 15.01 3.92 11.59
N VAL A 185 14.35 3.05 12.36
CA VAL A 185 13.33 2.12 11.84
C VAL A 185 12.17 2.90 11.21
N LYS A 186 11.66 3.91 11.92
CA LYS A 186 10.58 4.75 11.41
C LYS A 186 10.97 5.44 10.10
N ARG A 187 12.14 6.09 10.06
CA ARG A 187 12.65 6.77 8.86
C ARG A 187 12.78 5.79 7.70
N PHE A 188 13.39 4.63 7.94
CA PHE A 188 13.55 3.59 6.91
C PHE A 188 12.18 3.11 6.40
N LEU A 189 11.24 2.78 7.28
CA LEU A 189 9.93 2.26 6.88
C LEU A 189 9.11 3.31 6.12
N ASP A 190 9.12 4.58 6.55
CA ASP A 190 8.45 5.68 5.85
C ASP A 190 8.96 5.79 4.41
N GLU A 191 10.27 5.81 4.22
CA GLU A 191 10.89 5.85 2.88
C GLU A 191 10.62 4.57 2.09
N HIS A 192 10.74 3.40 2.71
CA HIS A 192 10.62 2.10 2.07
C HIS A 192 9.19 1.83 1.58
N LEU A 193 8.19 2.12 2.41
CA LEU A 193 6.79 1.91 2.09
C LEU A 193 6.32 2.91 1.03
N ARG A 194 6.70 4.19 1.13
CA ARG A 194 6.37 5.20 0.11
C ARG A 194 6.96 4.85 -1.26
N ALA A 195 8.22 4.41 -1.29
CA ALA A 195 8.86 3.92 -2.52
C ALA A 195 8.14 2.71 -3.10
N ARG A 196 7.76 1.74 -2.26
CA ARG A 196 7.04 0.53 -2.68
C ARG A 196 5.66 0.84 -3.26
N ILE A 197 4.92 1.78 -2.67
CA ILE A 197 3.61 2.23 -3.20
C ILE A 197 3.77 2.67 -4.65
N GLY A 198 4.76 3.53 -4.95
CA GLY A 198 5.01 4.01 -6.31
C GLY A 198 5.43 2.93 -7.29
N THR A 199 6.38 2.07 -6.91
CA THR A 199 6.85 0.95 -7.75
C THR A 199 5.70 0.01 -8.10
N ARG A 200 4.88 -0.35 -7.10
CA ARG A 200 3.71 -1.20 -7.30
C ARG A 200 2.68 -0.54 -8.20
N LEU A 201 2.43 0.75 -8.01
CA LEU A 201 1.45 1.50 -8.79
C LEU A 201 1.81 1.58 -10.28
N ILE A 202 3.08 1.80 -10.62
CA ILE A 202 3.57 1.79 -12.01
C ILE A 202 3.33 0.42 -12.66
N ALA A 203 3.72 -0.65 -11.96
CA ALA A 203 3.55 -2.01 -12.48
C ALA A 203 2.07 -2.38 -12.65
N GLU A 204 1.23 -2.12 -11.64
CA GLU A 204 -0.21 -2.40 -11.71
C GLU A 204 -0.91 -1.57 -12.79
N GLN A 205 -0.48 -0.33 -13.03
CA GLN A 205 -1.02 0.49 -14.13
C GLN A 205 -0.75 -0.14 -15.48
N HIS A 206 0.49 -0.53 -15.76
CA HIS A 206 0.83 -1.18 -17.02
C HIS A 206 0.03 -2.48 -17.23
N ILE A 207 -0.03 -3.33 -16.20
CA ILE A 207 -0.81 -4.58 -16.22
C ILE A 207 -2.29 -4.30 -16.52
N ALA A 208 -2.89 -3.31 -15.85
CA ALA A 208 -4.29 -2.98 -16.04
C ALA A 208 -4.58 -2.44 -17.44
N LEU A 209 -3.70 -1.60 -17.99
CA LEU A 209 -3.80 -1.09 -19.37
C LEU A 209 -3.67 -2.20 -20.40
N HIS A 210 -2.75 -3.15 -20.20
CA HIS A 210 -2.60 -4.32 -21.07
C HIS A 210 -3.88 -5.15 -21.13
N TYR A 211 -4.41 -5.58 -19.99
CA TYR A 211 -5.59 -6.47 -19.96
C TYR A 211 -6.86 -5.78 -20.46
N SER A 212 -7.04 -4.49 -20.16
CA SER A 212 -8.20 -3.72 -20.66
C SER A 212 -8.13 -3.45 -22.17
N SER A 213 -6.93 -3.43 -22.76
CA SER A 213 -6.75 -3.23 -24.20
C SER A 213 -6.81 -4.52 -25.02
N ARG A 214 -6.73 -5.68 -24.36
CA ARG A 214 -6.66 -7.00 -25.00
C ARG A 214 -7.91 -7.87 -24.87
N LEU A 215 -9.08 -7.28 -24.59
CA LEU A 215 -10.35 -8.02 -24.39
C LEU A 215 -10.42 -9.30 -25.25
N HIS A 216 -10.13 -10.43 -24.58
CA HIS A 216 -10.27 -11.84 -24.94
C HIS A 216 -10.39 -12.12 -26.44
N GLY A 217 -9.31 -12.66 -27.02
CA GLY A 217 -9.21 -13.09 -28.41
C GLY A 217 -10.28 -14.10 -28.85
N ASP A 218 -11.46 -13.59 -29.19
CA ASP A 218 -12.26 -14.11 -30.27
C ASP A 218 -12.22 -13.08 -31.42
N PRO A 219 -11.56 -13.39 -32.56
CA PRO A 219 -11.50 -12.51 -33.73
C PRO A 219 -12.88 -12.11 -34.28
N ASN A 220 -13.96 -12.80 -33.88
CA ASN A 220 -15.31 -12.56 -34.35
C ASN A 220 -16.17 -11.66 -33.46
N VAL A 221 -15.68 -11.26 -32.27
CA VAL A 221 -16.40 -10.32 -31.40
C VAL A 221 -15.73 -8.97 -31.51
N LEU A 222 -16.40 -8.05 -32.23
CA LEU A 222 -15.99 -6.64 -32.27
C LEU A 222 -15.77 -6.16 -30.83
N PRO A 223 -14.66 -5.45 -30.52
CA PRO A 223 -14.47 -4.89 -29.20
C PRO A 223 -15.63 -3.94 -28.94
N GLN A 224 -16.57 -4.37 -28.08
CA GLN A 224 -17.53 -3.44 -27.51
C GLN A 224 -16.69 -2.46 -26.71
N LYS A 225 -16.54 -1.25 -27.24
CA LYS A 225 -16.12 -0.12 -26.42
C LYS A 225 -17.10 -0.06 -25.27
N ASP A 226 -16.65 -0.44 -24.09
CA ASP A 226 -17.37 -0.19 -22.87
C ASP A 226 -17.25 1.33 -22.62
N GLU A 227 -17.97 2.13 -23.41
CA GLU A 227 -17.90 3.61 -23.38
C GLU A 227 -18.29 4.18 -22.01
N SER A 228 -18.86 3.34 -21.13
CA SER A 228 -19.23 3.67 -19.76
C SER A 228 -18.13 3.44 -18.71
N SER A 229 -16.98 2.83 -19.04
CA SER A 229 -15.95 2.60 -18.03
C SER A 229 -15.22 3.89 -17.67
N SER A 230 -15.35 4.34 -16.42
CA SER A 230 -14.61 5.48 -15.88
C SER A 230 -13.13 5.17 -15.59
N TYR A 231 -12.67 3.95 -15.87
CA TYR A 231 -11.34 3.48 -15.50
C TYR A 231 -10.26 3.73 -16.56
N ILE A 232 -9.11 4.21 -16.11
CA ILE A 232 -7.85 4.31 -16.86
C ILE A 232 -6.80 3.49 -16.13
N GLY A 233 -6.70 2.21 -16.51
CA GLY A 233 -5.87 1.24 -15.79
C GLY A 233 -6.38 1.06 -14.35
N VAL A 234 -5.57 1.45 -13.36
CA VAL A 234 -5.94 1.38 -11.93
C VAL A 234 -6.62 2.63 -11.39
N ILE A 235 -6.73 3.69 -12.20
CA ILE A 235 -7.35 4.97 -11.82
C ILE A 235 -8.82 4.96 -12.19
N ASP A 236 -9.68 5.42 -11.29
CA ASP A 236 -11.08 5.72 -11.58
C ASP A 236 -11.23 7.24 -11.73
N THR A 237 -11.69 7.69 -12.90
CA THR A 237 -11.86 9.11 -13.21
C THR A 237 -13.06 9.75 -12.54
N ALA A 238 -14.04 8.94 -12.11
CA ALA A 238 -15.26 9.37 -11.45
C ALA A 238 -15.49 8.57 -10.15
N LEU A 239 -14.44 8.46 -9.32
CA LEU A 239 -14.50 7.70 -8.07
C LEU A 239 -15.51 8.34 -7.13
N ARG A 240 -16.51 7.55 -6.68
CA ARG A 240 -17.46 7.93 -5.63
C ARG A 240 -16.98 7.44 -4.27
N PRO A 241 -16.59 8.34 -3.34
CA PRO A 241 -16.08 7.97 -2.02
C PRO A 241 -17.07 7.11 -1.22
N GLU A 242 -18.35 7.47 -1.28
CA GLU A 242 -19.46 6.78 -0.58
C GLU A 242 -19.45 5.28 -0.86
N LYS A 243 -19.34 4.89 -2.14
CA LYS A 243 -19.34 3.49 -2.56
C LYS A 243 -18.16 2.71 -2.00
N ILE A 244 -16.97 3.33 -1.95
CA ILE A 244 -15.78 2.70 -1.36
C ILE A 244 -15.97 2.54 0.15
N ILE A 245 -16.49 3.56 0.82
CA ILE A 245 -16.76 3.51 2.27
C ILE A 245 -17.77 2.42 2.60
N ARG A 246 -18.86 2.26 1.85
CA ARG A 246 -19.85 1.18 2.04
C ARG A 246 -19.26 -0.21 1.84
N ASN A 247 -18.40 -0.38 0.84
CA ASN A 247 -17.72 -1.65 0.62
C ASN A 247 -16.78 -1.99 1.79
N CYS A 248 -16.02 -0.99 2.29
CA CYS A 248 -15.19 -1.15 3.47
C CYS A 248 -16.02 -1.42 4.73
N GLU A 249 -17.16 -0.75 4.90
CA GLU A 249 -18.11 -0.97 6.01
C GLU A 249 -18.55 -2.43 6.06
N SER A 250 -18.99 -3.00 4.93
CA SER A 250 -19.42 -4.41 4.87
C SER A 250 -18.30 -5.35 5.29
N PHE A 251 -17.09 -5.14 4.77
CA PHE A 251 -15.94 -5.99 5.08
C PHE A 251 -15.49 -5.87 6.55
N VAL A 252 -15.40 -4.64 7.08
CA VAL A 252 -14.99 -4.41 8.47
C VAL A 252 -16.06 -4.90 9.45
N SER A 253 -17.34 -4.74 9.08
CA SER A 253 -18.47 -5.29 9.83
C SER A 253 -18.37 -6.80 10.03
N GLU A 254 -18.09 -7.56 8.96
CA GLU A 254 -17.91 -9.01 9.03
C GLU A 254 -16.77 -9.38 9.98
N ILE A 255 -15.63 -8.68 9.89
CA ILE A 255 -14.48 -8.92 10.80
C ILE A 255 -14.84 -8.59 12.25
N CYS A 256 -15.57 -7.50 12.48
CA CYS A 256 -15.97 -7.04 13.80
C CYS A 256 -16.96 -8.02 14.45
N GLU A 257 -17.98 -8.46 13.71
CA GLU A 257 -18.97 -9.44 14.15
C GLU A 257 -18.33 -10.81 14.42
N LEU A 258 -17.42 -11.27 13.57
CA LEU A 258 -16.67 -12.51 13.81
C LEU A 258 -15.80 -12.46 15.07
N LYS A 259 -15.24 -11.30 15.42
CA LYS A 259 -14.32 -11.17 16.55
C LYS A 259 -15.03 -10.85 17.88
N TYR A 260 -16.02 -9.97 17.87
CA TYR A 260 -16.67 -9.45 19.07
C TYR A 260 -18.13 -9.90 19.22
N GLY A 261 -18.71 -10.56 18.21
CA GLY A 261 -20.12 -10.94 18.18
C GLY A 261 -21.09 -9.78 17.91
N VAL A 262 -20.59 -8.54 17.88
CA VAL A 262 -21.34 -7.31 17.66
C VAL A 262 -20.56 -6.38 16.72
N ARG A 263 -21.26 -5.40 16.13
CA ARG A 263 -20.67 -4.35 15.31
C ARG A 263 -21.41 -3.02 15.45
N PRO A 264 -20.71 -1.88 15.37
CA PRO A 264 -21.37 -0.58 15.25
C PRO A 264 -22.04 -0.44 13.88
N SER A 265 -23.06 0.42 13.81
CA SER A 265 -23.61 0.88 12.52
C SER A 265 -22.79 2.05 11.96
N LEU A 266 -22.85 2.28 10.65
CA LEU A 266 -22.15 3.40 10.01
C LEU A 266 -23.12 4.30 9.24
N VAL A 267 -23.07 5.60 9.55
CA VAL A 267 -23.87 6.65 8.92
C VAL A 267 -22.98 7.52 8.05
N ILE A 268 -23.34 7.71 6.77
CA ILE A 268 -22.61 8.57 5.84
C ILE A 268 -23.43 9.85 5.61
N ASN A 269 -22.83 10.99 5.89
CA ASN A 269 -23.41 12.33 5.74
C ASN A 269 -22.54 13.22 4.84
N GLY A 270 -23.05 14.41 4.49
CA GLY A 270 -22.35 15.39 3.65
C GLY A 270 -22.60 15.18 2.15
N GLU A 271 -21.59 15.44 1.32
CA GLU A 271 -21.70 15.44 -0.14
C GLU A 271 -21.47 14.04 -0.74
N VAL A 272 -22.44 13.14 -0.55
CA VAL A 272 -22.35 11.71 -0.94
C VAL A 272 -22.21 11.47 -2.44
N ASP A 273 -22.66 12.41 -3.27
CA ASP A 273 -22.59 12.33 -4.73
C ASP A 273 -21.29 12.88 -5.32
N THR A 274 -20.35 13.30 -4.46
CA THR A 274 -19.03 13.76 -4.88
C THR A 274 -18.30 12.70 -5.69
N THR A 275 -17.71 13.12 -6.80
CA THR A 275 -16.79 12.31 -7.61
C THR A 275 -15.47 13.02 -7.80
N PHE A 276 -14.37 12.27 -7.80
CA PHE A 276 -13.05 12.81 -8.14
C PHE A 276 -12.17 11.72 -8.77
N THR A 277 -11.11 12.10 -9.47
CA THR A 277 -10.19 11.12 -10.05
C THR A 277 -9.17 10.66 -9.01
N HIS A 278 -9.15 9.37 -8.69
CA HIS A 278 -8.19 8.81 -7.73
C HIS A 278 -7.98 7.30 -7.94
N VAL A 279 -7.02 6.70 -7.21
CA VAL A 279 -6.77 5.25 -7.22
C VAL A 279 -7.66 4.56 -6.18
N PRO A 280 -8.69 3.78 -6.57
CA PRO A 280 -9.63 3.21 -5.61
C PRO A 280 -9.01 2.31 -4.56
N VAL A 281 -8.01 1.51 -4.95
CA VAL A 281 -7.33 0.56 -4.03
C VAL A 281 -6.61 1.29 -2.89
N HIS A 282 -6.09 2.49 -3.14
CA HIS A 282 -5.42 3.30 -2.12
C HIS A 282 -6.44 3.81 -1.09
N MET A 283 -7.56 4.35 -1.57
CA MET A 283 -8.65 4.79 -0.70
C MET A 283 -9.25 3.62 0.08
N GLU A 284 -9.51 2.48 -0.57
CA GLU A 284 -10.03 1.25 0.06
C GLU A 284 -9.12 0.80 1.20
N TYR A 285 -7.79 0.82 1.01
CA TYR A 285 -6.83 0.49 2.06
C TYR A 285 -6.94 1.44 3.26
N ILE A 286 -6.88 2.75 3.02
CA ILE A 286 -6.92 3.76 4.09
C ILE A 286 -8.23 3.64 4.88
N ILE A 287 -9.37 3.65 4.19
CA ILE A 287 -10.69 3.59 4.83
C ILE A 287 -10.87 2.29 5.60
N THR A 288 -10.40 1.15 5.07
CA THR A 288 -10.46 -0.12 5.81
C THR A 288 -9.68 -0.05 7.12
N GLU A 289 -8.44 0.47 7.11
CA GLU A 289 -7.66 0.59 8.34
C GLU A 289 -8.29 1.57 9.34
N LEU A 290 -8.81 2.70 8.88
CA LEU A 290 -9.47 3.69 9.76
C LEU A 290 -10.77 3.14 10.36
N LEU A 291 -11.61 2.48 9.56
CA LEU A 291 -12.85 1.88 10.03
C LEU A 291 -12.59 0.72 11.00
N LYS A 292 -11.57 -0.12 10.77
CA LYS A 292 -11.19 -1.16 11.74
C LYS A 292 -10.86 -0.55 13.11
N ASN A 293 -10.10 0.54 13.13
CA ASN A 293 -9.75 1.23 14.38
C ASN A 293 -10.98 1.83 15.07
N ALA A 294 -11.82 2.54 14.32
CA ALA A 294 -13.05 3.16 14.84
C ALA A 294 -14.03 2.10 15.39
N PHE A 295 -14.25 1.02 14.65
CA PHE A 295 -15.15 -0.07 15.05
C PHE A 295 -14.62 -0.77 16.29
N ARG A 296 -13.31 -1.09 16.29
CA ARG A 296 -12.64 -1.69 17.44
C ARG A 296 -12.81 -0.84 18.70
N ALA A 297 -12.46 0.44 18.63
CA ALA A 297 -12.51 1.34 19.77
C ALA A 297 -13.94 1.48 20.30
N THR A 298 -14.92 1.59 19.40
CA THR A 298 -16.35 1.72 19.76
C THR A 298 -16.86 0.47 20.50
N VAL A 299 -16.52 -0.73 20.00
CA VAL A 299 -16.95 -1.99 20.62
C VAL A 299 -16.21 -2.27 21.93
N GLU A 300 -14.89 -2.06 21.97
CA GLU A 300 -14.08 -2.26 23.19
C GLU A 300 -14.49 -1.29 24.31
N HIS A 301 -15.07 -0.14 23.99
CA HIS A 301 -15.62 0.81 24.94
C HIS A 301 -17.09 0.52 25.36
N GLY A 302 -17.76 -0.46 24.74
CA GLY A 302 -19.16 -0.79 25.02
C GLY A 302 -20.19 0.19 24.44
N ASN A 303 -19.79 0.95 23.42
CA ASN A 303 -20.65 1.91 22.72
C ASN A 303 -21.11 1.37 21.36
N GLU A 304 -21.25 0.05 21.18
CA GLU A 304 -21.59 -0.57 19.89
C GLU A 304 -22.95 -0.13 19.31
N ARG A 305 -23.82 0.45 20.14
CA ARG A 305 -25.12 1.01 19.71
C ARG A 305 -24.99 2.38 19.06
N GLU A 306 -23.91 3.10 19.35
CA GLU A 306 -23.64 4.40 18.78
C GLU A 306 -23.03 4.24 17.38
N PRO A 307 -23.55 4.96 16.36
CA PRO A 307 -23.03 4.85 15.01
C PRO A 307 -21.65 5.48 14.89
N VAL A 308 -20.79 4.88 14.06
CA VAL A 308 -19.61 5.56 13.52
C VAL A 308 -20.09 6.49 12.40
N GLU A 309 -19.78 7.78 12.53
CA GLU A 309 -20.22 8.81 11.60
C GLU A 309 -19.12 9.10 10.57
N VAL A 310 -19.45 9.00 9.29
CA VAL A 310 -18.57 9.39 8.19
C VAL A 310 -19.14 10.62 7.49
N THR A 311 -18.37 11.70 7.38
CA THR A 311 -18.78 12.93 6.68
C THR A 311 -17.88 13.15 5.48
N ILE A 312 -18.48 13.25 4.28
CA ILE A 312 -17.78 13.55 3.03
C ILE A 312 -17.96 15.02 2.70
N ALA A 313 -16.87 15.73 2.41
CA ALA A 313 -16.89 17.12 1.96
C ALA A 313 -15.93 17.30 0.78
N ALA A 314 -16.42 17.77 -0.37
CA ALA A 314 -15.54 18.22 -1.44
C ALA A 314 -14.96 19.61 -1.10
N ALA A 315 -13.73 19.86 -1.54
CA ALA A 315 -13.16 21.19 -1.43
C ALA A 315 -13.96 22.19 -2.29
N PRO A 316 -14.35 23.36 -1.75
CA PRO A 316 -15.03 24.40 -2.51
C PRO A 316 -14.25 24.77 -3.78
N ALA A 317 -14.95 24.89 -4.91
CA ALA A 317 -14.34 25.25 -6.19
C ALA A 317 -13.56 26.58 -6.15
N GLU A 318 -13.88 27.47 -5.20
CA GLU A 318 -13.22 28.77 -5.00
C GLU A 318 -11.79 28.66 -4.43
N LEU A 319 -11.46 27.58 -3.71
CA LEU A 319 -10.10 27.30 -3.22
C LEU A 319 -9.19 26.75 -4.32
N LEU A 320 -9.76 26.27 -5.42
CA LEU A 320 -9.02 25.73 -6.57
C LEU A 320 -8.44 26.82 -7.49
N GLY A 321 -8.68 28.11 -7.20
CA GLY A 321 -8.26 29.23 -8.05
C GLY A 321 -7.35 30.27 -7.38
N LYS A 322 -7.06 30.15 -6.09
CA LYS A 322 -6.25 31.14 -5.35
C LYS A 322 -5.00 30.47 -4.80
N GLY A 323 -3.87 30.69 -5.48
CA GLY A 323 -2.53 30.29 -5.05
C GLY A 323 -2.07 31.04 -3.81
N ASN A 324 -2.74 30.83 -2.68
CA ASN A 324 -2.26 31.29 -1.38
C ASN A 324 -1.38 30.20 -0.76
N ASN A 325 -0.12 30.58 -0.52
CA ASN A 325 0.89 29.87 0.26
C ASN A 325 0.45 29.65 1.73
N GLN A 326 -0.59 28.86 1.96
CA GLN A 326 -0.75 28.17 3.23
C GLN A 326 -0.53 26.69 2.98
N VAL A 327 0.75 26.33 2.98
CA VAL A 327 1.17 25.02 3.46
C VAL A 327 0.50 24.86 4.82
N TRP A 328 -0.31 23.83 4.99
CA TRP A 328 -0.65 23.35 6.34
C TRP A 328 0.65 22.75 6.90
N THR A 329 1.56 23.62 7.34
CA THR A 329 2.64 23.23 8.23
C THR A 329 1.97 22.80 9.51
N THR A 330 2.21 21.56 9.92
CA THR A 330 2.06 21.13 11.30
C THR A 330 2.62 22.22 12.19
N THR A 331 1.75 22.99 12.86
CA THR A 331 2.21 23.93 13.88
C THR A 331 2.85 23.12 14.98
N ASP A 332 4.13 23.42 15.14
CA ASP A 332 5.03 22.99 16.18
C ASP A 332 4.39 22.88 17.56
N GLU A 333 4.64 21.73 18.20
CA GLU A 333 4.81 21.63 19.63
C GLU A 333 5.98 22.55 20.04
N ASN A 334 5.70 23.79 20.42
CA ASN A 334 6.45 24.64 21.37
C ASN A 334 6.16 26.13 21.10
N SER A 335 5.05 26.64 21.63
CA SER A 335 4.91 28.07 21.90
C SER A 335 3.82 28.32 22.95
N MET A 336 4.13 27.92 24.18
CA MET A 336 3.63 28.64 25.35
C MET A 336 4.85 28.94 26.20
N HIS A 337 5.48 30.09 25.97
CA HIS A 337 6.09 30.92 27.01
C HIS A 337 6.64 32.22 26.39
N ARG A 338 6.20 33.34 26.98
CA ARG A 338 6.73 34.71 26.93
C ARG A 338 6.26 35.62 25.79
N GLU A 339 5.15 36.30 26.07
CA GLU A 339 5.09 37.75 25.90
C GLU A 339 6.20 38.42 26.72
N LEU A 340 6.96 39.31 26.07
CA LEU A 340 7.43 40.61 26.56
C LEU A 340 8.54 41.13 25.62
N GLY A 341 8.19 42.12 24.80
CA GLY A 341 9.00 43.32 24.63
C GLY A 341 10.20 43.33 23.68
N VAL A 342 10.04 44.18 22.66
CA VAL A 342 11.00 45.23 22.24
C VAL A 342 12.06 44.88 21.16
N ASP A 343 12.00 45.71 20.11
CA ASP A 343 12.99 46.15 19.12
C ASP A 343 13.28 45.41 17.80
N ALA A 344 13.14 46.24 16.76
CA ALA A 344 13.46 46.06 15.36
C ALA A 344 14.97 46.05 15.12
N GLY A 345 15.42 45.35 14.07
CA GLY A 345 16.75 45.56 13.54
C GLY A 345 17.29 44.46 12.62
N SER A 346 17.40 44.84 11.35
CA SER A 346 18.44 44.41 10.41
C SER A 346 18.20 43.17 9.53
N ALA A 347 18.16 43.49 8.24
CA ALA A 347 18.35 42.61 7.11
C ALA A 347 19.77 42.03 7.02
N ALA A 348 19.88 41.05 6.12
CA ALA A 348 21.07 40.44 5.51
C ALA A 348 21.78 39.36 6.35
N THR A 349 21.64 38.10 5.92
CA THR A 349 22.68 37.44 5.10
C THR A 349 22.19 36.07 4.62
N ALA A 350 22.23 35.90 3.30
CA ALA A 350 22.16 34.59 2.67
C ALA A 350 23.43 33.82 3.02
N SER A 351 23.29 32.60 3.52
CA SER A 351 24.36 31.61 3.49
C SER A 351 23.80 30.22 3.20
N SER A 352 24.44 29.62 2.21
CA SER A 352 24.23 28.31 1.63
C SER A 352 24.72 27.17 2.52
N SER A 353 23.88 26.16 2.72
CA SER A 353 24.23 24.75 2.98
C SER A 353 22.92 23.97 3.03
N SER A 354 22.73 22.74 2.57
CA SER A 354 23.57 21.75 1.93
C SER A 354 22.60 20.75 1.28
N ALA A 355 22.80 20.41 0.02
CA ALA A 355 22.02 19.38 -0.67
C ALA A 355 22.25 18.02 0.01
N SER A 356 21.23 17.49 0.69
CA SER A 356 21.21 16.13 1.22
C SER A 356 20.11 15.31 0.51
N ALA A 357 20.59 14.24 -0.13
CA ALA A 357 19.90 13.05 -0.62
C ALA A 357 18.34 13.05 -0.72
N GLY A 358 17.85 13.14 -1.96
CA GLY A 358 16.85 12.22 -2.50
C GLY A 358 15.53 12.04 -1.73
N ASN A 359 14.88 13.14 -1.35
CA ASN A 359 13.55 13.05 -0.75
C ASN A 359 12.53 12.55 -1.80
N ILE A 360 11.94 11.37 -1.55
CA ILE A 360 10.80 10.83 -2.30
C ILE A 360 9.55 11.60 -1.86
N GLN A 361 9.50 12.88 -2.20
CA GLN A 361 8.30 13.67 -2.06
C GLN A 361 7.67 13.81 -3.45
N PRO A 362 6.42 13.36 -3.64
CA PRO A 362 5.68 13.69 -4.85
C PRO A 362 5.59 15.21 -4.93
N LEU A 363 5.69 15.80 -6.13
CA LEU A 363 5.43 17.23 -6.28
C LEU A 363 4.04 17.50 -5.68
N PRO A 364 3.89 18.51 -4.80
CA PRO A 364 2.57 18.90 -4.33
C PRO A 364 1.73 19.21 -5.56
N LEU A 365 0.60 18.50 -5.70
CA LEU A 365 -0.35 18.75 -6.77
C LEU A 365 -0.81 20.21 -6.68
N ASP A 366 -0.97 20.85 -7.83
CA ASP A 366 -1.44 22.23 -7.93
C ASP A 366 -2.68 22.45 -7.04
N HIS A 367 -2.74 23.60 -6.37
CA HIS A 367 -3.83 23.96 -5.46
C HIS A 367 -5.20 23.99 -6.16
N SER A 368 -5.21 23.94 -7.50
CA SER A 368 -6.37 23.81 -8.37
C SER A 368 -6.95 22.40 -8.51
N THR A 369 -6.34 21.39 -7.89
CA THR A 369 -6.80 20.00 -7.99
C THR A 369 -7.97 19.69 -7.06
N PRO A 370 -9.04 19.02 -7.55
CA PRO A 370 -10.16 18.61 -6.72
C PRO A 370 -9.66 17.85 -5.47
N CYS A 371 -10.14 18.22 -4.30
CA CYS A 371 -9.78 17.57 -3.04
C CYS A 371 -11.06 17.12 -2.34
N VAL A 372 -10.99 15.98 -1.67
CA VAL A 372 -12.07 15.46 -0.84
C VAL A 372 -11.54 15.27 0.57
N THR A 373 -12.29 15.76 1.55
CA THR A 373 -12.05 15.51 2.97
C THR A 373 -13.11 14.55 3.49
N ILE A 374 -12.67 13.48 4.14
CA ILE A 374 -13.51 12.47 4.77
C ILE A 374 -13.22 12.50 6.26
N ARG A 375 -14.21 12.86 7.06
CA ARG A 375 -14.14 12.75 8.52
C ARG A 375 -14.75 11.43 8.95
N ILE A 376 -14.05 10.66 9.78
CA ILE A 376 -14.56 9.46 10.45
C ILE A 376 -14.57 9.75 11.95
N ARG A 377 -15.74 9.72 12.56
CA ARG A 377 -15.93 9.99 13.99
C ARG A 377 -16.48 8.76 14.69
N ASP A 378 -15.83 8.38 15.76
CA ASP A 378 -16.26 7.29 16.64
C ASP A 378 -16.65 7.79 18.03
N ARG A 379 -17.26 6.89 18.82
CA ARG A 379 -17.50 7.04 20.25
C ARG A 379 -16.73 6.01 21.05
N GLY A 380 -15.50 5.74 20.65
CA GLY A 380 -14.64 4.69 21.22
C GLY A 380 -13.84 5.11 22.45
N GLY A 381 -14.25 6.15 23.17
CA GLY A 381 -13.57 6.62 24.38
C GLY A 381 -12.29 7.43 24.15
N GLY A 382 -11.87 7.61 22.89
CA GLY A 382 -10.71 8.42 22.54
C GLY A 382 -9.35 7.79 22.89
N ILE A 383 -8.29 8.41 22.39
CA ILE A 383 -6.90 8.03 22.64
C ILE A 383 -6.34 8.83 23.82
N PRO A 384 -5.73 8.19 24.84
CA PRO A 384 -5.09 8.89 25.96
C PRO A 384 -3.97 9.84 25.52
N PRO A 385 -3.81 11.03 26.14
CA PRO A 385 -2.77 12.00 25.79
C PRO A 385 -1.34 11.45 25.77
N GLU A 386 -1.01 10.56 26.70
CA GLU A 386 0.29 9.88 26.80
C GLU A 386 0.56 8.91 25.64
N THR A 387 -0.50 8.41 25.01
CA THR A 387 -0.41 7.47 23.89
C THR A 387 -0.37 8.18 22.54
N LEU A 388 -0.98 9.36 22.43
CA LEU A 388 -1.11 10.12 21.18
C LEU A 388 0.20 10.31 20.39
N PRO A 389 1.36 10.63 21.01
CA PRO A 389 2.61 10.77 20.25
C PRO A 389 3.07 9.47 19.56
N ASN A 390 2.65 8.31 20.08
CA ASN A 390 3.15 7.00 19.65
C ASN A 390 2.29 6.34 18.56
N ILE A 391 1.10 6.86 18.26
CA ILE A 391 0.15 6.22 17.31
C ILE A 391 0.68 6.15 15.87
N TRP A 392 1.65 7.00 15.54
CA TRP A 392 2.32 7.06 14.23
C TRP A 392 3.60 6.22 14.17
N SER A 393 3.98 5.58 15.28
CA SER A 393 5.13 4.69 15.33
C SER A 393 4.76 3.32 14.76
N TYR A 394 5.63 2.79 13.91
CA TYR A 394 5.50 1.40 13.45
C TYR A 394 5.65 0.44 14.62
N SER A 395 4.94 -0.69 14.56
CA SER A 395 4.91 -1.71 15.61
C SER A 395 4.23 -1.28 16.92
N PHE A 396 3.69 -0.06 17.00
CA PHE A 396 2.89 0.37 18.14
C PHE A 396 1.46 -0.18 18.04
N THR A 397 0.98 -0.84 19.10
CA THR A 397 -0.39 -1.35 19.19
C THR A 397 -0.86 -1.33 20.64
N THR A 398 -2.15 -1.02 20.84
CA THR A 398 -2.83 -1.01 22.15
C THR A 398 -3.55 -2.33 22.44
N VAL A 399 -3.25 -3.40 21.71
CA VAL A 399 -3.80 -4.74 21.98
C VAL A 399 -3.00 -5.37 23.11
N SER A 400 -3.66 -5.67 24.22
CA SER A 400 -3.06 -6.50 25.29
C SER A 400 -2.88 -7.94 24.79
N GLU A 401 -1.75 -8.57 25.12
CA GLU A 401 -1.45 -9.98 24.77
C GLU A 401 -2.29 -11.01 25.57
N ASP A 402 -3.18 -10.54 26.45
CA ASP A 402 -3.95 -11.34 27.41
C ASP A 402 -5.29 -11.89 26.85
N GLU A 403 -5.27 -12.51 25.67
CA GLU A 403 -6.35 -13.41 25.25
C GLU A 403 -6.05 -14.81 25.82
N PRO A 404 -6.93 -15.41 26.66
CA PRO A 404 -6.64 -16.67 27.33
C PRO A 404 -6.69 -17.84 26.33
N GLN A 405 -5.53 -18.29 25.87
CA GLN A 405 -5.41 -19.58 25.19
C GLN A 405 -5.56 -20.71 26.22
N GLY A 406 -6.52 -21.61 25.94
CA GLY A 406 -6.77 -22.80 26.72
C GLY A 406 -5.50 -23.60 27.04
N SER A 407 -5.46 -24.12 28.26
CA SER A 407 -4.40 -24.89 28.91
C SER A 407 -3.52 -25.74 27.98
N GLY A 408 -2.25 -25.36 27.86
CA GLY A 408 -1.18 -26.17 27.27
C GLY A 408 0.21 -25.53 27.37
N ASN A 409 0.97 -25.90 28.40
CA ASN A 409 2.42 -25.69 28.65
C ASN A 409 3.09 -24.31 28.40
N PRO A 410 3.66 -23.65 29.44
CA PRO A 410 4.27 -22.33 29.35
C PRO A 410 5.78 -22.39 29.06
N ALA A 411 6.16 -22.88 27.88
CA ALA A 411 7.54 -22.71 27.41
C ALA A 411 7.58 -22.66 25.88
N ASN A 412 7.97 -21.50 25.34
CA ASN A 412 8.38 -21.26 23.94
C ASN A 412 7.32 -21.21 22.81
N SER A 413 6.02 -21.05 23.07
CA SER A 413 5.02 -21.03 21.97
C SER A 413 3.94 -19.93 22.05
N GLY A 414 4.29 -18.71 22.48
CA GLY A 414 3.32 -17.59 22.59
C GLY A 414 3.28 -16.64 21.38
N THR A 415 4.45 -16.24 20.85
CA THR A 415 4.54 -15.19 19.82
C THR A 415 4.41 -15.71 18.39
N VAL A 416 4.54 -17.03 18.19
CA VAL A 416 4.49 -17.66 16.86
C VAL A 416 3.05 -17.85 16.36
N GLY A 417 2.07 -17.98 17.27
CA GLY A 417 0.66 -18.22 16.95
C GLY A 417 -0.05 -17.02 16.30
N ALA A 418 0.22 -15.81 16.81
CA ALA A 418 -0.26 -14.57 16.19
C ALA A 418 0.30 -14.38 14.77
N LEU A 419 1.49 -14.91 14.50
CA LEU A 419 2.16 -14.83 13.19
C LEU A 419 1.80 -15.95 12.21
N GLN A 420 1.44 -17.13 12.71
CA GLN A 420 1.01 -18.26 11.87
C GLN A 420 -0.37 -18.01 11.25
N THR A 421 -1.22 -17.24 11.96
CA THR A 421 -2.51 -16.72 11.46
C THR A 421 -2.34 -15.72 10.30
N ILE A 422 -1.15 -15.14 10.13
CA ILE A 422 -0.80 -14.19 9.05
C ILE A 422 -0.29 -14.92 7.80
N SER A 423 0.30 -16.11 7.96
CA SER A 423 0.95 -16.84 6.86
C SER A 423 -0.05 -17.49 5.90
N ASN A 424 -1.29 -17.71 6.35
CA ASN A 424 -2.40 -18.24 5.54
C ASN A 424 -3.43 -17.17 5.13
N ALA A 425 -3.22 -15.89 5.49
CA ALA A 425 -4.20 -14.85 5.27
C ALA A 425 -3.72 -13.82 4.24
N GLY A 426 -4.55 -13.61 3.22
CA GLY A 426 -4.46 -12.42 2.38
C GLY A 426 -4.80 -11.15 3.18
N PRO A 427 -5.27 -10.07 2.53
CA PRO A 427 -5.55 -8.76 3.16
C PRO A 427 -6.68 -8.72 4.22
N GLY A 428 -6.85 -9.75 5.05
CA GLY A 428 -8.00 -9.90 5.93
C GLY A 428 -7.82 -10.89 7.08
N SER A 429 -6.85 -10.70 7.97
CA SER A 429 -6.92 -11.36 9.28
C SER A 429 -6.46 -10.45 10.43
N SER A 430 -7.36 -10.33 11.41
CA SER A 430 -7.32 -9.51 12.64
C SER A 430 -7.75 -8.03 12.50
N LEU A 431 -8.75 -7.65 13.33
CA LEU A 431 -9.18 -6.25 13.51
C LEU A 431 -8.04 -5.37 14.09
N ALA A 432 -7.09 -6.00 14.78
CA ALA A 432 -5.90 -5.34 15.29
C ALA A 432 -4.63 -6.05 14.78
N GLY A 433 -3.84 -5.32 13.99
CA GLY A 433 -2.66 -5.85 13.32
C GLY A 433 -1.34 -5.56 14.05
N LEU A 434 -0.23 -5.71 13.33
CA LEU A 434 1.14 -5.47 13.80
C LEU A 434 1.47 -4.01 14.16
N GLY A 435 0.50 -3.08 14.23
CA GLY A 435 0.78 -1.66 14.44
C GLY A 435 1.32 -0.92 13.21
N TYR A 436 0.91 -1.35 12.01
CA TYR A 436 1.33 -0.75 10.72
C TYR A 436 0.20 0.01 10.00
N GLY A 437 -1.05 -0.16 10.44
CA GLY A 437 -2.24 0.35 9.74
C GLY A 437 -2.25 1.88 9.62
N LEU A 438 -2.19 2.60 10.74
CA LEU A 438 -2.22 4.07 10.76
C LEU A 438 -1.03 4.71 10.03
N PRO A 439 0.24 4.35 10.31
CA PRO A 439 1.38 4.94 9.60
C PRO A 439 1.34 4.67 8.09
N LEU A 440 0.96 3.45 7.69
CA LEU A 440 0.87 3.12 6.26
C LEU A 440 -0.32 3.80 5.58
N GLY A 441 -1.47 3.90 6.25
CA GLY A 441 -2.61 4.68 5.76
C GLY A 441 -2.22 6.14 5.50
N ARG A 442 -1.45 6.74 6.42
CA ARG A 442 -0.91 8.09 6.24
C ARG A 442 0.04 8.17 5.04
N ALA A 443 0.94 7.20 4.87
CA ALA A 443 1.84 7.16 3.72
C ALA A 443 1.08 7.06 2.39
N TYR A 444 -0.03 6.31 2.32
CA TYR A 444 -0.90 6.27 1.14
C TYR A 444 -1.60 7.60 0.87
N ALA A 445 -2.11 8.28 1.91
CA ALA A 445 -2.79 9.57 1.75
C ALA A 445 -1.83 10.67 1.29
N GLU A 446 -0.64 10.73 1.89
CA GLU A 446 0.40 11.72 1.53
C GLU A 446 1.03 11.46 0.16
N TYR A 447 0.91 10.24 -0.39
CA TYR A 447 1.53 9.87 -1.67
C TYR A 447 1.07 10.73 -2.85
N PHE A 448 -0.14 11.31 -2.78
CA PHE A 448 -0.62 12.28 -3.78
C PHE A 448 -0.92 13.65 -3.15
N GLY A 449 -0.21 14.03 -2.09
CA GLY A 449 -0.35 15.35 -1.47
C GLY A 449 -1.61 15.53 -0.61
N GLY A 450 -2.25 14.43 -0.22
CA GLY A 450 -3.26 14.41 0.84
C GLY A 450 -2.61 14.29 2.23
N GLY A 451 -3.37 13.79 3.20
CA GLY A 451 -2.89 13.63 4.57
C GLY A 451 -3.95 13.08 5.51
N ILE A 452 -3.52 12.64 6.69
CA ILE A 452 -4.41 12.19 7.78
C ILE A 452 -4.11 13.04 9.01
N ALA A 453 -5.14 13.71 9.53
CA ALA A 453 -5.11 14.38 10.83
C ALA A 453 -6.05 13.65 11.81
N LEU A 454 -5.74 13.72 13.09
CA LEU A 454 -6.50 13.04 14.14
C LEU A 454 -6.73 14.00 15.29
N GLN A 455 -7.97 14.02 15.80
CA GLN A 455 -8.36 14.74 16.99
C GLN A 455 -9.00 13.75 17.96
N SER A 456 -8.32 13.49 19.08
CA SER A 456 -8.86 12.67 20.16
C SER A 456 -9.55 13.54 21.19
N LEU A 457 -10.73 13.12 21.64
CA LEU A 457 -11.41 13.62 22.82
C LEU A 457 -11.39 12.48 23.84
N TRP A 458 -10.34 12.42 24.65
CA TRP A 458 -10.16 11.34 25.62
C TRP A 458 -11.33 11.28 26.61
N GLY A 459 -11.87 10.08 26.83
CA GLY A 459 -13.11 9.81 27.54
C GLY A 459 -14.38 9.87 26.68
N TRP A 460 -14.29 10.27 25.40
CA TRP A 460 -15.45 10.43 24.52
C TRP A 460 -15.31 9.67 23.19
N GLY A 461 -14.30 9.97 22.38
CA GLY A 461 -14.16 9.41 21.04
C GLY A 461 -13.04 10.04 20.24
N THR A 462 -12.91 9.63 18.98
CA THR A 462 -11.87 10.13 18.06
C THR A 462 -12.48 10.59 16.74
N ASP A 463 -12.01 11.74 16.25
CA ASP A 463 -12.26 12.23 14.91
C ASP A 463 -10.99 12.07 14.07
N VAL A 464 -11.09 11.37 12.94
CA VAL A 464 -10.02 11.25 11.95
C VAL A 464 -10.41 12.00 10.69
N TYR A 465 -9.55 12.89 10.22
CA TYR A 465 -9.72 13.69 9.01
C TYR A 465 -8.76 13.19 7.93
N LEU A 466 -9.30 12.51 6.93
CA LEU A 466 -8.58 12.07 5.74
C LEU A 466 -8.77 13.10 4.62
N SER A 467 -7.68 13.67 4.13
CA SER A 467 -7.68 14.50 2.91
C SER A 467 -7.05 13.73 1.76
N LEU A 468 -7.72 13.72 0.61
CA LEU A 468 -7.24 13.10 -0.63
C LEU A 468 -7.34 14.10 -1.76
N ARG A 469 -6.28 14.22 -2.55
CA ARG A 469 -6.27 15.04 -3.76
C ARG A 469 -6.50 14.15 -4.98
N GLY A 470 -7.30 14.67 -5.90
CA GLY A 470 -7.47 14.13 -7.23
C GLY A 470 -6.52 14.76 -8.23
N VAL A 471 -6.68 14.38 -9.50
CA VAL A 471 -6.01 15.02 -10.63
C VAL A 471 -6.87 16.18 -11.11
N GLY A 472 -6.25 17.23 -11.64
CA GLY A 472 -6.96 18.27 -12.39
C GLY A 472 -7.69 17.69 -13.61
N ARG A 473 -8.39 18.53 -14.39
CA ARG A 473 -9.13 18.07 -15.58
C ARG A 473 -8.20 17.25 -16.49
N ILE A 474 -8.53 15.98 -16.66
CA ILE A 474 -7.89 15.07 -17.61
C ILE A 474 -8.29 15.55 -19.02
N PRO A 475 -7.34 15.78 -19.94
CA PRO A 475 -7.63 16.21 -21.30
C PRO A 475 -8.39 15.16 -22.12
#